data_AF-A0A4Q1IHI0-F1
#
_entry.id   AF-A0A4Q1IHI0-F1
#
_cell.length_a   1.000
_cell.length_b   1.000
_cell.length_c   1.000
_cell.angle_alpha   90.00
_cell.angle_beta   90.00
_cell.angle_gamma   90.00
#
_symmetry.space_group_name_H-M   'P 1'
#
loop_
_entity.id
_entity.type
_entity.pdbx_description
1 polymer ?
#
loop_
_entity_poly.entity_id
_entity_poly.type
_entity_poly.pdbx_seq_one_letter_code
_entity_poly.pdbx_strand_id
1 'polypeptide(L)'
;MNIHFIAIGGSAMHNLALALKEKGYTISGSDDAIFEPSKTRLANKGLLPSDFGWFSEKITSDLDAVILGMHAKPDNPELKKAQELGLKIYSYPEFLYEQSKDKTRV
;
A
#
# COMPACT_ATOMS: atom_id res chain seq x y z
N MET A 1 -12.26 4.02 1.96
CA MET A 1 -11.47 3.75 0.76
C MET A 1 -10.83 2.38 0.90
N ASN A 2 -10.79 1.61 -0.19
CA ASN A 2 -10.09 0.34 -0.31
C ASN A 2 -8.74 0.59 -1.00
N ILE A 3 -7.64 0.40 -0.26
CA ILE A 3 -6.30 0.71 -0.76
C ILE A 3 -5.41 -0.52 -0.64
N HIS A 4 -4.70 -0.83 -1.72
CA HIS A 4 -3.69 -1.88 -1.73
C HIS A 4 -2.29 -1.28 -1.78
N PHE A 5 -1.39 -1.74 -0.91
CA PHE A 5 0.01 -1.35 -0.88
C PHE A 5 0.87 -2.39 -1.58
N ILE A 6 1.62 -1.98 -2.59
CA ILE A 6 2.70 -2.79 -3.16
C ILE A 6 3.99 -2.39 -2.45
N ALA A 7 4.66 -3.35 -1.79
CA ALA A 7 5.79 -3.16 -0.87
C ALA A 7 5.39 -2.49 0.47
N ILE A 8 4.38 -3.07 1.15
CA ILE A 8 3.83 -2.55 2.42
C ILE A 8 4.84 -2.55 3.58
N GLY A 9 5.85 -3.41 3.55
CA GLY A 9 6.85 -3.59 4.59
C GLY A 9 7.89 -2.48 4.70
N GLY A 10 7.96 -1.58 3.70
CA GLY A 10 8.88 -0.44 3.71
C GLY A 10 8.73 0.46 4.94
N SER A 11 9.82 1.11 5.38
CA SER A 11 9.84 1.93 6.60
C SER A 11 8.82 3.07 6.60
N ALA A 12 8.66 3.77 5.47
CA ALA A 12 7.63 4.77 5.29
C ALA A 12 6.25 4.15 5.00
N MET A 13 6.23 3.08 4.21
CA MET A 13 5.01 2.43 3.71
C MET A 13 4.17 1.84 4.84
N HIS A 14 4.77 1.07 5.75
CA HIS A 14 4.00 0.46 6.83
C HIS A 14 3.40 1.52 7.76
N ASN A 15 4.15 2.58 8.10
CA ASN A 15 3.63 3.68 8.92
C ASN A 15 2.41 4.35 8.26
N LEU A 16 2.47 4.57 6.95
CA LEU A 16 1.33 5.11 6.19
C LEU A 16 0.14 4.14 6.20
N ALA A 17 0.38 2.85 5.96
CA ALA A 17 -0.66 1.82 6.00
C ALA A 17 -1.36 1.76 7.37
N LEU A 18 -0.59 1.83 8.46
CA LEU A 18 -1.14 1.90 9.82
C LEU A 18 -2.00 3.15 10.03
N ALA A 19 -1.50 4.32 9.64
CA ALA A 19 -2.22 5.59 9.80
C ALA A 19 -3.53 5.62 8.98
N LEU A 20 -3.51 5.09 7.76
CA LEU A 20 -4.71 5.01 6.93
C LEU A 20 -5.74 4.00 7.46
N LYS A 21 -5.29 2.88 8.03
CA LYS A 21 -6.18 1.97 8.74
C LYS A 21 -6.83 2.64 9.95
N GLU A 22 -6.07 3.41 10.73
CA GLU A 22 -6.61 4.18 11.85
C GLU A 22 -7.59 5.27 11.41
N LYS A 23 -7.42 5.83 10.21
CA LYS A 23 -8.38 6.74 9.56
C LYS A 23 -9.67 6.02 9.11
N GLY A 24 -9.78 4.70 9.24
CA GLY A 24 -10.94 3.91 8.85
C GLY A 24 -10.92 3.41 7.40
N TYR A 25 -9.77 3.42 6.73
CA TYR A 25 -9.65 2.85 5.38
C TYR A 25 -9.43 1.33 5.45
N THR A 26 -9.93 0.63 4.44
CA THR A 26 -9.66 -0.80 4.23
C THR A 26 -8.30 -0.93 3.56
N ILE A 27 -7.32 -1.43 4.30
CA ILE A 27 -5.95 -1.55 3.84
C ILE A 27 -5.60 -3.02 3.62
N SER A 28 -5.02 -3.30 2.47
CA SER A 28 -4.34 -4.56 2.16
C SER A 28 -2.94 -4.25 1.62
N GLY A 29 -2.09 -5.26 1.52
CA GLY A 29 -0.81 -5.09 0.86
C GLY A 29 -0.06 -6.39 0.66
N SER A 30 0.97 -6.29 -0.16
CA SER A 30 1.89 -7.36 -0.53
C SER A 30 3.33 -6.88 -0.40
N ASP A 31 4.22 -7.83 -0.11
CA ASP A 31 5.66 -7.60 -0.04
C ASP A 31 6.39 -8.95 -0.19
N ASP A 32 7.59 -8.94 -0.78
CA ASP A 32 8.42 -10.14 -0.90
C ASP A 32 9.20 -10.46 0.38
N ALA A 33 9.49 -9.44 1.19
CA ALA A 33 10.09 -9.61 2.52
C ALA A 33 9.73 -8.46 3.47
N ILE A 34 9.32 -8.80 4.69
CA ILE A 34 9.02 -7.83 5.75
C ILE A 34 9.87 -8.14 6.99
N PHE A 35 10.62 -7.16 7.45
CA PHE A 35 11.54 -7.25 8.57
C PHE A 35 11.06 -6.44 9.78
N GLU A 36 11.71 -6.59 10.92
CA GLU A 36 11.45 -5.71 12.07
C GLU A 36 11.94 -4.27 11.81
N PRO A 37 11.24 -3.23 12.30
CA PRO A 37 10.04 -3.29 13.15
C PRO A 37 8.72 -3.38 12.38
N SER A 38 8.72 -3.35 11.04
CA SER A 38 7.48 -3.26 10.26
C SER A 38 6.65 -4.53 10.38
N LYS A 39 7.27 -5.71 10.44
CA LYS A 39 6.60 -7.01 10.59
C LYS A 39 5.70 -7.05 11.84
N THR A 40 6.25 -6.84 13.03
CA THR A 40 5.46 -6.85 14.27
C THR A 40 4.39 -5.77 14.27
N ARG A 41 4.70 -4.56 13.77
CA ARG A 41 3.73 -3.46 13.74
C ARG A 41 2.54 -3.72 12.82
N LEU A 42 2.78 -4.30 11.64
CA LEU A 42 1.74 -4.72 10.72
C LEU A 42 0.91 -5.87 11.32
N ALA A 43 1.55 -6.85 11.95
CA ALA A 43 0.88 -7.98 12.58
C ALA A 43 -0.09 -7.53 13.69
N ASN A 44 0.36 -6.65 14.58
CA ASN A 44 -0.44 -6.11 15.69
C ASN A 44 -1.69 -5.35 15.21
N LYS A 45 -1.70 -4.89 13.97
CA LYS A 45 -2.82 -4.17 13.36
C LYS A 45 -3.56 -5.04 12.34
N GLY A 46 -3.27 -6.34 12.25
CA GLY A 46 -3.89 -7.26 11.30
C GLY A 46 -3.69 -6.83 9.84
N LEU A 47 -2.50 -6.33 9.51
CA LEU A 47 -2.09 -5.88 8.17
C LEU A 47 -0.88 -6.64 7.63
N LEU A 48 -0.32 -7.57 8.41
CA LEU A 48 0.74 -8.43 7.91
C LEU A 48 0.15 -9.37 6.85
N PRO A 49 0.72 -9.43 5.63
CA PRO A 49 0.28 -10.39 4.62
C PRO A 49 0.42 -11.83 5.12
N SER A 50 -0.53 -12.71 4.79
CA SER A 50 -0.43 -14.15 5.08
C SER A 50 0.74 -14.81 4.36
N ASP A 51 0.95 -14.38 3.12
CA ASP A 51 1.93 -14.92 2.19
C ASP A 51 2.80 -13.78 1.66
N PHE A 52 4.10 -14.05 1.51
CA PHE A 52 5.07 -13.12 0.94
C PHE A 52 5.21 -13.35 -0.56
N GLY A 53 5.29 -12.26 -1.32
CA GLY A 53 5.34 -12.26 -2.77
C GLY A 53 4.37 -11.25 -3.39
N TRP A 54 4.11 -11.43 -4.68
CA TRP A 54 3.31 -10.53 -5.51
C TRP A 54 2.18 -11.31 -6.16
N PHE A 55 0.94 -10.87 -5.98
CA PHE A 55 -0.27 -11.64 -6.30
C PHE A 55 -1.24 -10.78 -7.12
N SER A 56 -1.21 -10.93 -8.45
CA SER A 56 -2.09 -10.16 -9.35
C SER A 56 -3.58 -10.28 -9.01
N GLU A 57 -4.00 -11.42 -8.46
CA GLU A 57 -5.35 -11.74 -8.03
C GLU A 57 -5.83 -10.92 -6.83
N LYS A 58 -4.91 -10.31 -6.06
CA LYS A 58 -5.24 -9.36 -4.99
C LYS A 58 -5.58 -7.97 -5.52
N ILE A 59 -5.34 -7.72 -6.81
CA ILE A 59 -5.64 -6.45 -7.48
C ILE A 59 -6.97 -6.58 -8.19
N THR A 60 -7.99 -6.03 -7.54
CA THR A 60 -9.39 -6.13 -7.95
C THR A 60 -9.97 -4.75 -8.26
N SER A 61 -11.06 -4.70 -9.01
CA SER A 61 -11.68 -3.45 -9.47
C SER A 61 -12.41 -2.67 -8.37
N ASP A 62 -12.63 -3.27 -7.20
CA ASP A 62 -13.21 -2.62 -6.01
C ASP A 62 -12.18 -1.85 -5.17
N LEU A 63 -10.90 -1.88 -5.58
CA LEU A 63 -9.87 -1.00 -5.04
C LEU A 63 -10.09 0.43 -5.53
N ASP A 64 -10.04 1.40 -4.61
CA ASP A 64 -10.07 2.81 -4.96
C ASP A 64 -8.71 3.31 -5.47
N ALA A 65 -7.62 2.72 -4.94
CA ALA A 65 -6.26 3.08 -5.30
C ALA A 65 -5.23 2.00 -4.93
N VAL A 66 -4.09 2.07 -5.60
CA VAL A 66 -2.87 1.34 -5.29
C VAL A 66 -1.78 2.33 -4.89
N ILE A 67 -1.06 2.05 -3.80
CA ILE A 67 0.11 2.82 -3.39
C ILE A 67 1.36 1.99 -3.68
N LEU A 68 2.20 2.50 -4.57
CA LEU A 68 3.42 1.86 -5.04
C LEU A 68 4.61 2.29 -4.18
N GLY A 69 5.21 1.33 -3.47
CA GLY A 69 6.48 1.51 -2.76
C GLY A 69 7.69 1.34 -3.67
N MET A 70 8.84 1.91 -3.27
CA MET A 70 10.05 1.96 -4.09
C MET A 70 10.68 0.60 -4.44
N HIS A 71 10.38 -0.46 -3.68
CA HIS A 71 10.92 -1.79 -3.92
C HIS A 71 10.15 -2.56 -5.01
N ALA A 72 8.98 -2.06 -5.41
CA ALA A 72 8.21 -2.66 -6.48
C ALA A 72 8.86 -2.36 -7.84
N LYS A 73 9.31 -3.42 -8.51
CA LYS A 73 9.91 -3.33 -9.85
C LYS A 73 8.84 -3.06 -10.92
N PRO A 74 9.22 -2.51 -12.10
CA PRO A 74 8.28 -2.27 -13.20
C PRO A 74 7.61 -3.54 -13.74
N ASP A 75 8.22 -4.70 -13.53
CA ASP A 75 7.67 -5.99 -13.96
C ASP A 75 6.71 -6.62 -12.95
N ASN A 76 6.48 -5.98 -11.80
CA ASN A 76 5.60 -6.46 -10.73
C ASN A 76 4.19 -6.77 -11.29
N PRO A 77 3.67 -8.00 -11.05
CA PRO A 77 2.40 -8.43 -11.61
C PRO A 77 1.19 -7.65 -11.05
N GLU A 78 1.26 -7.19 -9.80
CA GLU A 78 0.22 -6.36 -9.18
C GLU A 78 0.16 -4.97 -9.82
N LEU A 79 1.33 -4.37 -10.08
CA LEU A 79 1.40 -3.07 -10.74
C LEU A 79 0.82 -3.13 -12.15
N LYS A 80 1.20 -4.13 -12.94
CA LYS A 80 0.64 -4.35 -14.29
C LYS A 80 -0.86 -4.52 -14.23
N LYS A 81 -1.36 -5.34 -13.30
CA LYS A 81 -2.80 -5.56 -13.15
C LYS A 81 -3.55 -4.28 -12.78
N ALA A 82 -2.98 -3.46 -11.91
CA ALA A 82 -3.57 -2.18 -11.53
C ALA A 82 -3.67 -1.22 -12.73
N GLN A 83 -2.65 -1.21 -13.59
CA GLN A 83 -2.64 -0.43 -14.83
C GLN A 83 -3.69 -0.93 -15.82
N GLU A 84 -3.78 -2.25 -16.02
CA GLU A 84 -4.80 -2.88 -16.90
C GLU A 84 -6.23 -2.54 -16.47
N LEU A 85 -6.49 -2.52 -15.16
CA LEU A 85 -7.79 -2.17 -14.60
C LEU A 85 -8.05 -0.66 -14.54
N GLY A 86 -7.07 0.18 -14.91
CA GLY A 86 -7.19 1.63 -14.85
C GLY A 86 -7.33 2.19 -13.44
N LEU A 87 -6.82 1.46 -12.43
CA LEU A 87 -6.83 1.91 -11.04
C LEU A 87 -5.97 3.16 -10.85
N LYS A 88 -6.33 3.99 -9.88
CA LYS A 88 -5.47 5.09 -9.47
C LYS A 88 -4.22 4.52 -8.80
N ILE A 89 -3.06 4.83 -9.36
CA ILE A 89 -1.77 4.41 -8.80
C ILE A 89 -1.06 5.66 -8.29
N TYR A 90 -0.66 5.64 -7.03
CA TYR A 90 0.11 6.71 -6.40
C TYR A 90 1.47 6.17 -5.99
N SER A 91 2.53 6.95 -6.21
CA SER A 91 3.74 6.80 -5.39
C SER A 91 3.48 7.32 -3.96
N TYR A 92 4.31 6.90 -3.00
CA TYR A 92 4.25 7.42 -1.63
C TYR A 92 4.19 8.97 -1.54
N PRO A 93 5.10 9.74 -2.19
CA PRO A 93 5.04 11.20 -2.11
C PRO A 93 3.81 11.81 -2.80
N GLU A 94 3.36 11.24 -3.92
CA GLU A 94 2.13 11.71 -4.59
C GLU A 94 0.90 11.49 -3.71
N PHE A 95 0.81 10.35 -3.05
CA PHE A 95 -0.29 10.08 -2.12
C PHE A 95 -0.26 11.05 -0.94
N LEU A 96 0.92 11.29 -0.35
CA LEU A 96 1.05 12.28 0.72
C LEU A 96 0.61 13.67 0.28
N TYR A 97 1.10 14.13 -0.89
CA TYR A 97 0.69 15.40 -1.47
C TYR A 97 -0.83 15.48 -1.63
N GLU A 98 -1.46 14.46 -2.22
CA GLU A 98 -2.91 14.43 -2.41
C GLU A 98 -3.68 14.47 -1.08
N GLN A 99 -3.15 13.84 -0.02
CA GLN A 99 -3.74 13.87 1.33
C GLN A 99 -3.45 15.15 2.12
N SER A 100 -2.50 15.98 1.68
CA SER A 100 -2.07 17.19 2.39
C SER A 100 -2.30 18.49 1.63
N LYS A 101 -2.67 18.46 0.36
CA LYS A 101 -2.76 19.66 -0.51
C LYS A 101 -3.67 20.75 0.03
N ASP A 102 -4.72 20.37 0.76
CA ASP A 102 -5.68 21.30 1.37
C ASP A 102 -5.47 21.46 2.89
N LYS A 103 -4.32 21.01 3.41
CA LYS A 103 -3.99 21.09 4.83
C LYS A 103 -2.93 22.15 5.08
N THR A 104 -3.20 23.02 6.03
CA THR A 104 -2.21 23.96 6.55
C THR A 104 -1.65 23.42 7.86
N ARG A 105 -0.34 23.53 8.03
CA ARG A 105 0.29 23.30 9.33
C ARG A 105 -0.02 24.53 10.18
N VAL A 106 -1.16 24.48 10.87
CA VAL A 106 -1.86 25.58 11.60
C VAL A 106 -2.62 26.56 10.71
#